data_AF-A0A2S6TUE0-F1
#
_entry.id   AF-A0A2S6TUE0-F1
#
_cell.length_a   1.000
_cell.length_b   1.000
_cell.length_c   1.000
_cell.angle_alpha   90.00
_cell.angle_beta   90.00
_cell.angle_gamma   90.00
#
_symmetry.space_group_name_H-M   'P 1'
#
loop_
_entity.id
_entity.type
_entity.pdbx_description
1 polymer ?
#
loop_
_entity_poly.entity_id
_entity_poly.type
_entity_poly.pdbx_seq_one_letter_code
_entity_poly.pdbx_strand_id
1 'polypeptide(L)'
;MGIEYEIRGRENLPKDRPFIIASKHQSAWDTLIYNIIILDCAYVVKRELFWFPFFGWFLWRVGMIGIDRGGGARTIKYLVTASKQRLADGRSIVIFPQGTRTAPGTQVPYLPGISALYVQCAAPVVPTALNSGVFWPRRTIIKRPGKVIIEFLPAIDPGLPRRAFAAQLEAAIETATAHLEGEARAALEINARPD
;
A
#
# COMPACT_ATOMS: atom_id res chain seq x y z
N MET A 1 -12.00 19.15 -10.10
CA MET A 1 -11.84 17.74 -10.52
C MET A 1 -10.52 17.68 -11.28
N GLY A 2 -9.61 16.74 -11.03
CA GLY A 2 -8.32 16.82 -11.74
C GLY A 2 -7.19 15.89 -11.30
N ILE A 3 -7.47 14.81 -10.56
CA ILE A 3 -6.46 13.77 -10.37
C ILE A 3 -6.79 12.64 -11.35
N GLU A 4 -5.94 12.49 -12.35
CA GLU A 4 -5.90 11.30 -13.21
C GLU A 4 -5.00 10.25 -12.56
N TYR A 5 -5.13 9.00 -13.02
CA TYR A 5 -4.22 7.96 -12.59
C TYR A 5 -3.73 7.08 -13.72
N GLU A 6 -2.51 6.59 -13.56
CA GLU A 6 -1.84 5.68 -14.47
C GLU A 6 -1.32 4.48 -13.68
N ILE A 7 -1.47 3.29 -14.26
CA ILE A 7 -0.99 2.04 -13.68
C ILE A 7 0.18 1.57 -14.52
N ARG A 8 1.35 1.41 -13.89
CA ARG A 8 2.56 0.81 -14.48
C ARG A 8 2.84 -0.54 -13.82
N GLY A 9 3.44 -1.46 -14.58
CA GLY A 9 3.87 -2.75 -14.05
C GLY A 9 2.74 -3.73 -13.73
N ARG A 10 1.55 -3.59 -14.33
CA ARG A 10 0.41 -4.47 -14.04
C ARG A 10 0.70 -5.95 -14.36
N GLU A 11 1.62 -6.18 -15.29
CA GLU A 11 2.17 -7.49 -15.66
C GLU A 11 2.97 -8.16 -14.53
N ASN A 12 3.47 -7.41 -13.55
CA ASN A 12 4.19 -7.95 -12.38
C ASN A 12 3.26 -8.58 -11.34
N LEU A 13 1.94 -8.41 -11.48
CA LEU A 13 0.96 -9.01 -10.59
C LEU A 13 0.80 -10.51 -10.87
N PRO A 14 0.93 -11.39 -9.86
CA PRO A 14 0.57 -12.80 -10.00
C PRO A 14 -0.88 -12.95 -10.50
N LYS A 15 -1.10 -13.82 -11.50
CA LYS A 15 -2.41 -13.99 -12.16
C LYS A 15 -3.18 -15.23 -11.69
N ASP A 16 -2.46 -16.17 -11.11
CA ASP A 16 -2.89 -17.54 -10.80
C ASP A 16 -3.04 -17.80 -9.29
N ARG A 17 -2.58 -16.88 -8.45
CA ARG A 17 -2.58 -17.03 -6.99
C ARG A 17 -2.73 -15.70 -6.26
N PRO A 18 -3.32 -15.70 -5.05
CA PRO A 18 -3.37 -14.52 -4.19
C PRO A 18 -1.97 -14.05 -3.76
N PHE A 19 -1.84 -12.75 -3.53
CA PHE A 19 -0.57 -12.11 -3.19
C PHE A 19 -0.78 -10.98 -2.18
N ILE A 20 0.33 -10.43 -1.68
CA ILE A 20 0.32 -9.29 -0.75
C ILE A 20 0.87 -8.07 -1.47
N ILE A 21 0.08 -7.01 -1.56
CA ILE A 21 0.54 -5.69 -1.99
C ILE A 21 1.13 -4.95 -0.79
N ALA A 22 2.41 -4.63 -0.87
CA ALA A 22 3.11 -3.78 0.07
C ALA A 22 3.32 -2.41 -0.59
N SER A 23 2.44 -1.46 -0.25
CA SER A 23 2.39 -0.18 -0.95
C SER A 23 2.93 0.99 -0.12
N LYS A 24 3.61 1.94 -0.77
CA LYS A 24 3.82 3.29 -0.22
C LYS A 24 2.47 3.89 0.20
N HIS A 25 2.45 4.70 1.24
CA HIS A 25 1.24 5.39 1.66
C HIS A 25 1.51 6.87 1.86
N GLN A 26 0.92 7.74 1.04
CA GLN A 26 1.16 9.18 1.09
C GLN A 26 -0.11 10.01 1.20
N SER A 27 -1.22 9.53 0.64
CA SER A 27 -2.46 10.29 0.53
C SER A 27 -3.69 9.46 0.89
N ALA A 28 -4.86 10.11 0.95
CA ALA A 28 -6.13 9.39 1.09
C ALA A 28 -6.55 8.69 -0.22
N TRP A 29 -5.92 9.03 -1.34
CA TRP A 29 -6.21 8.40 -2.63
C TRP A 29 -5.82 6.91 -2.62
N ASP A 30 -4.68 6.59 -1.98
CA ASP A 30 -4.13 5.22 -1.88
C ASP A 30 -5.11 4.23 -1.22
N THR A 31 -5.98 4.72 -0.33
CA THR A 31 -6.91 3.84 0.41
C THR A 31 -8.09 3.38 -0.44
N LEU A 32 -8.34 4.01 -1.58
CA LEU A 32 -9.47 3.70 -2.44
C LEU A 32 -9.05 2.86 -3.64
N ILE A 33 -7.86 3.13 -4.17
CA ILE A 33 -7.50 2.69 -5.51
C ILE A 33 -7.38 1.17 -5.67
N TYR A 34 -6.92 0.42 -4.67
CA TYR A 34 -6.78 -1.02 -4.82
C TYR A 34 -8.11 -1.77 -4.86
N ASN A 35 -9.19 -1.22 -4.26
CA ASN A 35 -10.53 -1.77 -4.45
C ASN A 35 -11.03 -1.67 -5.91
N ILE A 36 -10.44 -0.75 -6.70
CA ILE A 36 -10.76 -0.57 -8.12
C ILE A 36 -9.87 -1.49 -8.98
N ILE A 37 -8.59 -1.65 -8.60
CA ILE A 37 -7.58 -2.32 -9.43
C ILE A 37 -7.52 -3.83 -9.19
N ILE A 38 -7.79 -4.26 -7.96
CA ILE A 38 -7.67 -5.63 -7.47
C ILE A 38 -9.03 -6.08 -6.98
N LEU A 39 -9.60 -7.07 -7.68
CA LEU A 39 -10.89 -7.62 -7.34
C LEU A 39 -10.86 -8.22 -5.93
N ASP A 40 -11.79 -7.79 -5.09
CA ASP A 40 -12.03 -8.30 -3.73
C ASP A 40 -10.78 -8.40 -2.81
N CYS A 41 -9.92 -7.38 -2.85
CA CYS A 41 -8.76 -7.33 -1.93
C CYS A 41 -9.16 -7.03 -0.48
N ALA A 42 -8.35 -7.53 0.47
CA ALA A 42 -8.50 -7.27 1.90
C ALA A 42 -7.44 -6.28 2.40
N TYR A 43 -7.87 -5.11 2.83
CA TYR A 43 -6.99 -4.10 3.43
C TYR A 43 -6.67 -4.41 4.90
N VAL A 44 -5.42 -4.15 5.28
CA VAL A 44 -5.00 -4.05 6.68
C VAL A 44 -5.26 -2.63 7.17
N VAL A 45 -6.28 -2.47 8.03
CA VAL A 45 -6.78 -1.17 8.49
C VAL A 45 -6.69 -1.01 10.01
N LYS A 46 -6.86 0.22 10.50
CA LYS A 46 -6.89 0.52 11.94
C LYS A 46 -8.14 -0.12 12.57
N ARG A 47 -8.01 -0.86 13.67
CA ARG A 47 -9.13 -1.56 14.33
C ARG A 47 -10.28 -0.61 14.70
N GLU A 48 -9.96 0.60 15.12
CA GLU A 48 -10.93 1.60 15.55
C GLU A 48 -11.85 2.06 14.41
N LEU A 49 -11.48 1.83 13.14
CA LEU A 49 -12.38 2.11 12.01
C LEU A 49 -13.62 1.21 12.02
N PHE A 50 -13.55 0.04 12.65
CA PHE A 50 -14.69 -0.87 12.80
C PHE A 50 -15.72 -0.37 13.81
N TRP A 51 -15.38 0.62 14.64
CA TRP A 51 -16.29 1.16 15.65
C TRP A 51 -17.20 2.26 15.11
N PHE A 52 -16.92 2.79 13.92
CA PHE A 52 -17.80 3.78 13.30
C PHE A 52 -19.09 3.10 12.80
N PRO A 53 -20.27 3.67 13.10
CA PRO A 53 -21.53 3.12 12.62
C PRO A 53 -21.58 3.15 11.09
N PHE A 54 -22.23 2.16 10.48
CA PHE A 54 -22.32 1.90 9.03
C PHE A 54 -20.98 1.60 8.35
N PHE A 55 -19.96 2.47 8.49
CA PHE A 55 -18.65 2.28 7.87
C PHE A 55 -17.93 1.06 8.46
N GLY A 56 -17.93 0.92 9.79
CA GLY A 56 -17.34 -0.24 10.46
C GLY A 56 -18.05 -1.55 10.11
N TRP A 57 -19.38 -1.52 9.98
CA TRP A 57 -20.17 -2.67 9.51
C TRP A 57 -19.84 -3.03 8.07
N PHE A 58 -19.67 -2.04 7.20
CA PHE A 58 -19.21 -2.25 5.84
C PHE A 58 -17.83 -2.91 5.82
N LEU A 59 -16.84 -2.36 6.53
CA LEU A 59 -15.49 -2.93 6.61
C LEU A 59 -15.49 -4.38 7.13
N TRP A 60 -16.33 -4.67 8.12
CA TRP A 60 -16.51 -6.03 8.64
C TRP A 60 -17.13 -6.96 7.61
N ARG A 61 -18.19 -6.52 6.94
CA ARG A 61 -18.92 -7.30 5.94
C ARG A 61 -18.06 -7.62 4.71
N VAL A 62 -17.23 -6.69 4.26
CA VAL A 62 -16.30 -6.92 3.15
C VAL A 62 -15.00 -7.62 3.60
N GLY A 63 -14.88 -7.97 4.88
CA GLY A 63 -13.80 -8.82 5.40
C GLY A 63 -12.42 -8.15 5.45
N MET A 64 -12.35 -6.84 5.73
CA MET A 64 -11.07 -6.15 5.97
C MET A 64 -10.39 -6.66 7.24
N ILE A 65 -9.07 -6.49 7.34
CA ILE A 65 -8.26 -6.96 8.48
C ILE A 65 -8.02 -5.78 9.45
N GLY A 66 -8.74 -5.75 10.56
CA GLY A 66 -8.63 -4.69 11.57
C GLY A 66 -7.54 -4.96 12.62
N ILE A 67 -6.45 -4.18 12.59
CA ILE A 67 -5.32 -4.35 13.51
C ILE A 67 -5.23 -3.24 14.57
N ASP A 68 -4.90 -3.64 15.80
CA ASP A 68 -4.50 -2.73 16.86
C ASP A 68 -3.00 -2.41 16.74
N ARG A 69 -2.66 -1.23 16.23
CA ARG A 69 -1.27 -0.87 15.97
C ARG A 69 -0.41 -0.74 17.24
N GLY A 70 -1.02 -0.64 18.42
CA GLY A 70 -0.31 -0.63 19.71
C GLY A 70 -0.13 -2.02 20.34
N GLY A 71 -0.79 -3.05 19.83
CA GLY A 71 -0.86 -4.37 20.48
C GLY A 71 0.37 -5.28 20.30
N GLY A 72 1.47 -4.79 19.70
CA GLY A 72 2.74 -5.50 19.59
C GLY A 72 2.64 -6.90 18.96
N ALA A 73 3.21 -7.91 19.63
CA ALA A 73 3.27 -9.28 19.12
C ALA A 73 1.89 -9.93 18.93
N ARG A 74 0.90 -9.61 19.79
CA ARG A 74 -0.47 -10.13 19.67
C ARG A 74 -1.12 -9.66 18.37
N THR A 75 -0.90 -8.39 18.01
CA THR A 75 -1.39 -7.83 16.75
C THR A 75 -0.76 -8.52 15.55
N ILE A 76 0.55 -8.78 15.58
CA ILE A 76 1.23 -9.47 14.49
C ILE A 76 0.69 -10.90 14.31
N LYS A 77 0.49 -11.63 15.41
CA LYS A 77 -0.09 -12.98 15.36
C LYS A 77 -1.50 -12.97 14.75
N TYR A 78 -2.34 -12.02 15.17
CA TYR A 78 -3.67 -11.85 14.60
C TYR A 78 -3.60 -11.49 13.10
N LEU A 79 -2.75 -10.52 12.74
CA LEU A 79 -2.54 -10.08 11.36
C LEU A 79 -2.18 -11.27 10.46
N VAL A 80 -1.23 -12.12 10.87
CA VAL A 80 -0.86 -13.32 10.12
C VAL A 80 -2.03 -14.29 10.01
N THR A 81 -2.72 -14.56 11.12
CA THR A 81 -3.84 -15.53 11.13
C THR A 81 -4.97 -15.08 10.19
N ALA A 82 -5.39 -13.82 10.30
CA ALA A 82 -6.42 -13.25 9.44
C ALA A 82 -5.95 -13.21 7.97
N SER A 83 -4.69 -12.89 7.73
CA SER A 83 -4.13 -12.83 6.37
C SER A 83 -4.10 -14.21 5.70
N LYS A 84 -3.68 -15.26 6.41
CA LYS A 84 -3.73 -16.63 5.90
C LYS A 84 -5.15 -17.03 5.49
N GLN A 85 -6.15 -16.65 6.29
CA GLN A 85 -7.55 -16.92 5.96
C GLN A 85 -7.96 -16.20 4.67
N ARG A 86 -7.66 -14.90 4.51
CA ARG A 86 -8.00 -14.16 3.29
C ARG A 86 -7.30 -14.71 2.05
N LEU A 87 -6.02 -15.05 2.16
CA LEU A 87 -5.29 -15.67 1.06
C LEU A 87 -5.88 -17.05 0.70
N ALA A 88 -6.30 -17.85 1.69
CA ALA A 88 -6.98 -19.12 1.45
C ALA A 88 -8.35 -18.94 0.77
N ASP A 89 -9.05 -17.83 1.05
CA ASP A 89 -10.30 -17.44 0.40
C ASP A 89 -10.08 -16.91 -1.05
N GLY A 90 -8.85 -16.93 -1.56
CA GLY A 90 -8.53 -16.41 -2.90
C GLY A 90 -8.29 -14.89 -2.95
N ARG A 91 -8.21 -14.21 -1.80
CA ARG A 91 -8.19 -12.74 -1.72
C ARG A 91 -6.78 -12.21 -1.47
N SER A 92 -6.34 -11.32 -2.34
CA SER A 92 -5.07 -10.59 -2.15
C SER A 92 -5.18 -9.57 -1.03
N ILE A 93 -4.05 -9.29 -0.36
CA ILE A 93 -3.99 -8.41 0.81
C ILE A 93 -3.34 -7.09 0.42
N VAL A 94 -3.85 -5.98 0.94
CA VAL A 94 -3.22 -4.66 0.82
C VAL A 94 -2.73 -4.19 2.18
N ILE A 95 -1.44 -3.90 2.29
CA ILE A 95 -0.82 -3.38 3.50
C ILE A 95 0.11 -2.21 3.17
N PHE A 96 0.10 -1.21 4.05
CA PHE A 96 1.00 -0.07 4.02
C PHE A 96 2.11 -0.30 5.06
N PRO A 97 3.33 -0.69 4.65
CA PRO A 97 4.37 -1.13 5.58
C PRO A 97 4.76 -0.10 6.64
N GLN A 98 4.69 1.20 6.34
CA GLN A 98 4.99 2.29 7.28
C GLN A 98 3.88 2.46 8.34
N GLY A 99 2.71 1.88 8.12
CA GLY A 99 1.55 1.99 9.03
C GLY A 99 0.93 3.39 9.09
N THR A 100 1.45 4.39 8.40
CA THR A 100 0.86 5.74 8.33
C THR A 100 1.14 6.34 6.96
N ARG A 101 0.34 7.34 6.57
CA ARG A 101 0.70 8.23 5.46
C ARG A 101 2.01 8.94 5.77
N THR A 102 2.89 9.01 4.79
CA THR A 102 4.18 9.71 4.81
C THR A 102 4.14 10.85 3.79
N ALA A 103 4.86 11.93 4.06
CA ALA A 103 4.95 13.02 3.09
C ALA A 103 5.95 12.64 1.97
N PRO A 104 5.80 13.17 0.75
CA PRO A 104 6.82 13.03 -0.29
C PRO A 104 8.21 13.42 0.22
N GLY A 105 9.23 12.65 -0.15
CA GLY A 105 10.62 12.85 0.30
C GLY A 105 10.89 12.50 1.77
N THR A 106 9.94 11.90 2.51
CA THR A 106 10.18 11.47 3.90
C THR A 106 10.38 9.97 4.01
N GLN A 107 11.37 9.58 4.81
CA GLN A 107 11.63 8.20 5.18
C GLN A 107 11.00 7.89 6.53
N VAL A 108 10.24 6.79 6.61
CA VAL A 108 9.62 6.30 7.83
C VAL A 108 9.90 4.80 7.93
N PRO A 109 10.33 4.29 9.10
CA PRO A 109 10.64 2.88 9.26
C PRO A 109 9.47 1.95 8.90
N TYR A 110 9.79 0.83 8.29
CA TYR A 110 8.83 -0.20 7.94
C TYR A 110 8.51 -1.03 9.19
N LEU A 111 7.23 -1.26 9.44
CA LEU A 111 6.77 -2.01 10.60
C LEU A 111 7.01 -3.52 10.40
N PRO A 112 7.30 -4.27 11.47
CA PRO A 112 7.63 -5.69 11.39
C PRO A 112 6.49 -6.59 10.85
N GLY A 113 5.26 -6.07 10.77
CA GLY A 113 4.09 -6.79 10.29
C GLY A 113 4.25 -7.29 8.85
N ILE A 114 4.81 -6.49 7.94
CA ILE A 114 4.99 -6.93 6.54
C ILE A 114 5.97 -8.12 6.44
N SER A 115 7.06 -8.09 7.18
CA SER A 115 8.03 -9.19 7.18
C SER A 115 7.46 -10.44 7.84
N ALA A 116 6.60 -10.29 8.85
CA ALA A 116 5.90 -11.42 9.45
C ALA A 116 4.91 -12.05 8.47
N LEU A 117 4.18 -11.25 7.69
CA LEU A 117 3.30 -11.73 6.64
C LEU A 117 4.07 -12.49 5.56
N TYR A 118 5.16 -11.92 5.05
CA TYR A 118 6.00 -12.56 4.03
C TYR A 118 6.48 -13.95 4.47
N VAL A 119 7.07 -14.05 5.67
CA VAL A 119 7.60 -15.32 6.18
C VAL A 119 6.50 -16.32 6.48
N GLN A 120 5.42 -15.89 7.13
CA GLN A 120 4.43 -16.84 7.67
C GLN A 120 3.33 -17.21 6.69
N CYS A 121 2.94 -16.30 5.78
CA CYS A 121 1.89 -16.58 4.79
C CYS A 121 2.43 -17.30 3.56
N ALA A 122 3.75 -17.25 3.31
CA ALA A 122 4.39 -17.84 2.14
C ALA A 122 3.69 -17.45 0.82
N ALA A 123 3.24 -16.19 0.74
CA ALA A 123 2.63 -15.61 -0.45
C ALA A 123 3.59 -14.57 -1.07
N PRO A 124 3.60 -14.40 -2.40
CA PRO A 124 4.39 -13.37 -3.06
C PRO A 124 4.02 -11.98 -2.52
N VAL A 125 5.01 -11.13 -2.33
CA VAL A 125 4.80 -9.72 -1.97
C VAL A 125 5.13 -8.86 -3.19
N VAL A 126 4.17 -8.09 -3.66
CA VAL A 126 4.33 -7.10 -4.73
C VAL A 126 4.66 -5.75 -4.08
N PRO A 127 5.90 -5.24 -4.21
CA PRO A 127 6.22 -3.88 -3.79
C PRO A 127 5.50 -2.88 -4.70
N THR A 128 4.98 -1.79 -4.15
CA THR A 128 4.22 -0.80 -4.94
C THR A 128 4.58 0.63 -4.57
N ALA A 129 5.06 1.37 -5.57
CA ALA A 129 5.44 2.77 -5.46
C ALA A 129 4.30 3.70 -5.92
N LEU A 130 4.26 4.90 -5.34
CA LEU A 130 3.23 5.90 -5.58
C LEU A 130 3.82 7.31 -5.46
N ASN A 131 3.30 8.26 -6.23
CA ASN A 131 3.59 9.71 -6.10
C ASN A 131 2.40 10.53 -5.59
N SER A 132 1.38 9.86 -5.05
CA SER A 132 0.09 10.48 -4.74
C SER A 132 0.17 11.64 -3.74
N GLY A 133 1.19 11.64 -2.86
CA GLY A 133 1.42 12.71 -1.89
C GLY A 133 1.79 14.06 -2.52
N VAL A 134 2.31 14.06 -3.76
CA VAL A 134 2.64 15.29 -4.51
C VAL A 134 1.36 16.07 -4.86
N PHE A 135 0.30 15.35 -5.19
CA PHE A 135 -0.98 15.93 -5.63
C PHE A 135 -2.00 16.05 -4.51
N TRP A 136 -1.97 15.14 -3.53
CA TRP A 136 -2.84 15.18 -2.36
C TRP A 136 -2.05 14.95 -1.08
N PRO A 137 -1.45 16.02 -0.52
CA PRO A 137 -0.61 15.91 0.65
C PRO A 137 -1.36 15.36 1.88
N ARG A 138 -0.60 14.75 2.79
CA ARG A 138 -1.13 14.28 4.08
C ARG A 138 -1.70 15.47 4.87
N ARG A 139 -2.81 15.23 5.59
CA ARG A 139 -3.49 16.20 6.48
C ARG A 139 -4.11 17.43 5.77
N THR A 140 -4.30 17.40 4.46
CA THR A 140 -5.06 18.44 3.74
C THR A 140 -6.22 17.85 2.94
N ILE A 141 -7.26 18.67 2.75
CA ILE A 141 -8.39 18.40 1.85
C ILE A 141 -8.11 18.98 0.46
N ILE A 142 -7.17 19.93 0.36
CA ILE A 142 -6.80 20.61 -0.89
C ILE A 142 -6.00 19.64 -1.76
N LYS A 143 -6.52 19.39 -2.96
CA LYS A 143 -5.90 18.57 -4.00
C LYS A 143 -5.37 19.46 -5.10
N ARG A 144 -4.22 19.11 -5.67
CA ARG A 144 -3.70 19.72 -6.89
C ARG A 144 -4.03 18.82 -8.07
N PRO A 145 -4.44 19.38 -9.22
CA PRO A 145 -4.58 18.60 -10.43
C PRO A 145 -3.24 17.95 -10.83
N GLY A 146 -3.32 16.80 -11.49
CA GLY A 146 -2.16 16.08 -12.02
C GLY A 146 -2.40 14.58 -12.10
N LYS A 147 -1.33 13.83 -12.37
CA LYS A 147 -1.39 12.40 -12.63
C LYS A 147 -0.73 11.61 -11.52
N VAL A 148 -1.52 10.82 -10.79
CA VAL A 148 -1.01 9.86 -9.81
C VAL A 148 -0.60 8.58 -10.51
N ILE A 149 0.66 8.19 -10.36
CA ILE A 149 1.17 6.94 -10.91
C ILE A 149 1.22 5.91 -9.79
N ILE A 150 0.70 4.72 -10.07
CA ILE A 150 0.88 3.51 -9.28
C ILE A 150 1.78 2.58 -10.07
N GLU A 151 2.90 2.20 -9.48
CA GLU A 151 3.84 1.30 -10.11
C GLU A 151 3.96 0.02 -9.29
N PHE A 152 3.49 -1.07 -9.87
CA PHE A 152 3.67 -2.41 -9.34
C PHE A 152 5.06 -2.92 -9.74
N LEU A 153 5.92 -3.15 -8.77
CA LEU A 153 7.27 -3.66 -8.99
C LEU A 153 7.27 -5.19 -9.05
N PRO A 154 8.34 -5.83 -9.58
CA PRO A 154 8.44 -7.28 -9.61
C PRO A 154 8.17 -7.92 -8.25
N ALA A 155 7.34 -8.97 -8.25
CA ALA A 155 6.97 -9.67 -7.03
C ALA A 155 8.20 -10.30 -6.36
N ILE A 156 8.26 -10.21 -5.04
CA ILE A 156 9.24 -10.89 -4.22
C ILE A 156 8.62 -12.21 -3.78
N ASP A 157 9.03 -13.31 -4.41
CA ASP A 157 8.59 -14.64 -4.04
C ASP A 157 9.10 -15.05 -2.64
N PRO A 158 8.39 -15.94 -1.93
CA PRO A 158 8.85 -16.49 -0.65
C PRO A 158 10.20 -17.20 -0.77
N GLY A 159 11.00 -17.14 0.30
CA GLY A 159 12.28 -17.87 0.39
C GLY A 159 13.44 -17.03 0.90
N LEU A 160 13.30 -15.70 0.95
CA LEU A 160 14.34 -14.83 1.49
C LEU A 160 14.34 -14.83 3.02
N PRO A 161 15.52 -14.70 3.66
CA PRO A 161 15.59 -14.38 5.08
C PRO A 161 14.86 -13.07 5.38
N ARG A 162 14.18 -13.01 6.53
CA ARG A 162 13.35 -11.86 6.96
C ARG A 162 14.04 -10.50 6.77
N ARG A 163 15.32 -10.39 7.14
CA ARG A 163 16.11 -9.15 7.03
C ARG A 163 16.40 -8.77 5.58
N ALA A 164 16.74 -9.75 4.74
CA ALA A 164 16.99 -9.53 3.32
C ALA A 164 15.72 -9.08 2.60
N PHE A 165 14.59 -9.74 2.87
CA PHE A 165 13.29 -9.33 2.38
C PHE A 165 12.95 -7.88 2.77
N ALA A 166 13.11 -7.53 4.05
CA ALA A 166 12.78 -6.18 4.52
C ALA A 166 13.62 -5.11 3.82
N ALA A 167 14.93 -5.34 3.69
CA ALA A 167 15.83 -4.42 3.01
C ALA A 167 15.51 -4.29 1.52
N GLN A 168 15.25 -5.40 0.83
CA GLN A 168 14.88 -5.41 -0.58
C GLN A 168 13.55 -4.69 -0.83
N LEU A 169 12.54 -4.95 0.02
CA LEU A 169 11.23 -4.33 -0.08
C LEU A 169 11.32 -2.81 0.08
N GLU A 170 12.00 -2.36 1.13
CA GLU A 170 12.18 -0.94 1.42
C GLU A 170 12.95 -0.24 0.31
N ALA A 171 14.08 -0.79 -0.12
CA ALA A 171 14.86 -0.23 -1.22
C ALA A 171 14.03 -0.13 -2.51
N ALA A 172 13.31 -1.19 -2.89
CA ALA A 172 12.50 -1.20 -4.10
C ALA A 172 11.42 -0.10 -4.08
N ILE A 173 10.65 0.00 -2.98
CA ILE A 173 9.55 0.97 -2.88
C ILE A 173 10.10 2.39 -2.81
N GLU A 174 11.12 2.65 -1.99
CA GLU A 174 11.63 4.00 -1.77
C GLU A 174 12.36 4.53 -3.01
N THR A 175 13.14 3.71 -3.71
CA THR A 175 13.80 4.11 -4.97
C THR A 175 12.78 4.45 -6.07
N ALA A 176 11.81 3.56 -6.32
CA ALA A 176 10.80 3.81 -7.34
C ALA A 176 9.89 5.00 -6.97
N THR A 177 9.52 5.13 -5.69
CA THR A 177 8.73 6.29 -5.21
C THR A 177 9.47 7.60 -5.44
N ALA A 178 10.77 7.66 -5.13
CA ALA A 178 11.57 8.86 -5.37
C ALA A 178 11.62 9.24 -6.86
N HIS A 179 11.72 8.25 -7.75
CA HIS A 179 11.65 8.47 -9.20
C HIS A 179 10.30 9.06 -9.63
N LEU A 180 9.19 8.45 -9.21
CA LEU A 180 7.83 8.92 -9.54
C LEU A 180 7.53 10.32 -8.97
N GLU A 181 8.05 10.64 -7.78
CA GLU A 181 7.95 11.97 -7.19
C GLU A 181 8.75 13.01 -8.00
N GLY A 182 9.93 12.63 -8.49
CA GLY A 182 10.74 13.46 -9.39
C GLY A 182 10.03 13.76 -10.70
N GLU A 183 9.50 12.73 -11.37
CA GLU A 183 8.67 12.87 -12.57
C GLU A 183 7.51 13.85 -12.35
N ALA A 184 6.77 13.66 -11.24
CA ALA A 184 5.62 14.50 -10.92
C ALA A 184 5.99 15.97 -10.67
N ARG A 185 7.10 16.23 -9.97
CA ARG A 185 7.57 17.60 -9.70
C ARG A 185 8.02 18.29 -10.98
N ALA A 186 8.78 17.61 -11.83
CA ALA A 186 9.20 18.15 -13.12
C ALA A 186 8.00 18.50 -14.01
N ALA A 187 6.98 17.64 -14.06
CA ALA A 187 5.75 17.92 -14.81
C ALA A 187 4.99 19.14 -14.27
N LEU A 188 4.94 19.32 -12.95
CA LEU A 188 4.30 20.49 -12.32
C LEU A 188 5.08 21.79 -12.61
N GLU A 189 6.40 21.74 -12.66
CA GLU A 189 7.24 22.90 -12.97
C GLU A 189 7.08 23.35 -14.43
N ILE A 190 6.98 22.41 -15.38
CA ILE A 190 6.73 22.71 -16.79
C ILE A 190 5.38 23.43 -16.94
N ASN A 191 4.33 22.91 -16.31
CA ASN A 191 2.98 23.47 -16.39
C ASN A 191 2.80 24.81 -15.65
N ALA A 192 3.77 25.21 -14.81
CA ALA A 192 3.73 26.45 -14.04
C ALA A 192 4.45 27.63 -14.72
N ARG A 193 5.15 27.41 -15.85
CA ARG A 193 5.77 28.50 -16.62
C ARG A 193 4.68 29.23 -17.41
N PRO A 194 4.51 30.55 -17.23
CA PRO A 194 3.68 31.33 -18.13
C PRO A 194 4.37 31.42 -19.51
N ASP A 195 3.58 31.31 -20.57
CA ASP A 195 4.00 31.60 -21.95
C ASP A 195 4.54 33.04 -22.09
#